data_AF-A0A944RBI9-F1
#
_entry.id   AF-A0A944RBI9-F1
#
_cell.length_a   1.000
_cell.length_b   1.000
_cell.length_c   1.000
_cell.angle_alpha   90.00
_cell.angle_beta   90.00
_cell.angle_gamma   90.00
#
_symmetry.space_group_name_H-M   'P 1'
#
loop_
_entity.id
_entity.type
_entity.pdbx_description
1 polymer ?
#
loop_
_entity_poly.entity_id
_entity_poly.type
_entity_poly.pdbx_seq_one_letter_code
_entity_poly.pdbx_strand_id
1 'polypeptide(L)'
;MSKKYFNTLNYTLANEDTTLEVEMVRRLQAKNILAIAGSGGRSLPLALNGVESLDYVDMAQEQIFFVQLKEQSLKQLEYDDYLRFWGYAPYRDDSCRQWRQQVFNRMELPAKAVAYLTSVFEHHSWSSLLYTGKWERTFFKFSRVALLIMGRERLDKLLLFNNIDDQRRYFHGEFSQKRWRMVLRMLGNASIFNALLYKGSFVKKNIPEGHFEFYQKVFARLFETHLVVDNYFLQMCLFGKVVDTRGNLIEAQRPLFDELKKNLTNVSLTPQCGNVLEILKKSSQQFDFFSFSDVPSYFSGNTEREFMQMISPAIKPNGVVVIRYYLKICQEVKLDGFSDVTSEYSNLIEQEKVQVYNIKVYRKSSK
;
A
#
# COMPACT_ATOMS: atom_id res chain seq x y z
N MET A 1 -1.46 28.93 18.24
CA MET A 1 -2.52 27.92 17.97
C MET A 1 -1.98 26.77 17.12
N SER A 2 -1.02 25.96 17.62
CA SER A 2 -0.08 25.27 16.71
C SER A 2 0.32 23.81 17.06
N LYS A 3 -0.54 23.01 17.69
CA LYS A 3 -0.25 21.56 17.88
C LYS A 3 -1.37 20.58 17.54
N LYS A 4 -2.59 21.06 17.27
CA LYS A 4 -3.78 20.20 17.08
C LYS A 4 -4.18 19.96 15.61
N TYR A 5 -3.54 20.65 14.67
CA TYR A 5 -3.95 20.66 13.24
C TYR A 5 -3.09 19.79 12.30
N PHE A 6 -2.00 19.18 12.76
CA PHE A 6 -1.29 18.18 11.96
C PHE A 6 -2.01 16.84 12.07
N ASN A 7 -3.15 16.74 11.38
CA ASN A 7 -3.73 15.45 11.08
C ASN A 7 -2.70 14.69 10.25
N THR A 8 -2.25 13.58 10.82
CA THR A 8 -1.01 12.89 10.47
C THR A 8 -1.31 11.87 9.38
N LEU A 9 -0.69 12.05 8.20
CA LEU A 9 -0.69 11.06 7.12
C LEU A 9 -0.49 9.65 7.70
N ASN A 10 -1.40 8.74 7.37
CA ASN A 10 -1.38 7.39 7.93
C ASN A 10 -0.30 6.54 7.26
N TYR A 11 -0.15 6.70 5.95
CA TYR A 11 0.82 6.06 5.08
C TYR A 11 1.27 7.06 4.01
N THR A 12 2.51 6.92 3.54
CA THR A 12 3.09 7.79 2.50
C THR A 12 3.92 7.03 1.46
N LEU A 13 4.24 5.75 1.68
CA LEU A 13 4.83 4.83 0.72
C LEU A 13 3.72 3.98 0.07
N ALA A 14 3.43 2.82 0.67
CA ALA A 14 2.34 1.90 0.41
C ALA A 14 2.35 0.83 1.50
N ASN A 15 1.20 0.48 2.06
CA ASN A 15 1.05 -0.58 3.06
C ASN A 15 0.73 -1.95 2.43
N GLU A 16 0.47 -1.99 1.12
CA GLU A 16 0.03 -3.16 0.35
C GLU A 16 0.82 -3.24 -0.97
N ASP A 17 1.13 -4.44 -1.45
CA ASP A 17 1.76 -4.61 -2.77
C ASP A 17 0.71 -4.55 -3.87
N THR A 18 0.74 -3.46 -4.63
CA THR A 18 -0.24 -3.14 -5.68
C THR A 18 0.06 -3.87 -7.00
N THR A 19 1.18 -4.59 -7.09
CA THR A 19 1.50 -5.44 -8.25
C THR A 19 0.38 -6.44 -8.52
N LEU A 20 -0.23 -6.99 -7.46
CA LEU A 20 -1.39 -7.89 -7.57
C LEU A 20 -2.53 -7.24 -8.33
N GLU A 21 -3.02 -6.08 -7.87
CA GLU A 21 -4.15 -5.39 -8.48
C GLU A 21 -3.83 -4.88 -9.90
N VAL A 22 -2.59 -4.43 -10.16
CA VAL A 22 -2.12 -4.06 -11.51
C VAL A 22 -2.26 -5.23 -12.48
N GLU A 23 -1.78 -6.42 -12.10
CA GLU A 23 -1.88 -7.61 -12.95
C GLU A 23 -3.33 -8.08 -13.13
N MET A 24 -4.17 -7.92 -12.11
CA MET A 24 -5.60 -8.22 -12.22
C MET A 24 -6.30 -7.26 -13.20
N VAL A 25 -6.05 -5.96 -13.09
CA VAL A 25 -6.60 -4.94 -14.02
C VAL A 25 -6.18 -5.24 -15.46
N ARG A 26 -4.91 -5.60 -15.69
CA ARG A 26 -4.44 -6.02 -17.03
C ARG A 26 -5.18 -7.24 -17.55
N ARG A 27 -5.33 -8.30 -16.74
CA ARG A 27 -6.05 -9.52 -17.16
C ARG A 27 -7.52 -9.26 -17.47
N LEU A 28 -8.15 -8.37 -16.71
CA LEU A 28 -9.57 -8.04 -16.86
C LEU A 28 -9.85 -6.99 -17.94
N GLN A 29 -8.81 -6.29 -18.41
CA GLN A 29 -8.97 -5.12 -19.29
C GLN A 29 -9.96 -4.11 -18.69
N ALA A 30 -9.87 -3.91 -17.37
CA ALA A 30 -10.82 -3.07 -16.64
C ALA A 30 -10.69 -1.61 -17.08
N LYS A 31 -11.84 -0.97 -17.33
CA LYS A 31 -11.88 0.41 -17.84
C LYS A 31 -12.24 1.44 -16.76
N ASN A 32 -13.17 1.08 -15.88
CA ASN A 32 -13.66 1.95 -14.83
C ASN A 32 -13.30 1.33 -13.49
N ILE A 33 -12.43 2.00 -12.75
CA ILE A 33 -11.85 1.47 -11.52
C ILE A 33 -12.26 2.35 -10.34
N LEU A 34 -12.61 1.73 -9.22
CA LEU A 34 -12.61 2.42 -7.93
C LEU A 34 -11.57 1.77 -7.02
N ALA A 35 -10.78 2.60 -6.37
CA ALA A 35 -9.80 2.16 -5.40
C ALA A 35 -9.93 2.98 -4.12
N ILE A 36 -9.69 2.37 -2.97
CA ILE A 36 -9.36 3.19 -1.79
C ILE A 36 -8.05 3.96 -2.12
N ALA A 37 -7.90 5.21 -1.74
CA ALA A 37 -6.79 6.04 -2.24
C ALA A 37 -5.42 5.61 -1.68
N GLY A 38 -5.35 5.34 -0.37
CA GLY A 38 -4.07 5.04 0.24
C GLY A 38 -3.12 6.24 0.14
N SER A 39 -1.82 5.99 0.00
CA SER A 39 -0.80 7.02 -0.26
C SER A 39 -0.77 7.46 -1.74
N GLY A 40 -1.74 7.02 -2.54
CA GLY A 40 -1.66 7.06 -4.01
C GLY A 40 -0.83 5.91 -4.59
N GLY A 41 0.07 5.30 -3.82
CA GLY A 41 0.86 4.13 -4.25
C GLY A 41 0.05 2.85 -4.44
N ARG A 42 -1.24 2.84 -4.06
CA ARG A 42 -2.18 1.74 -4.34
C ARG A 42 -3.21 2.05 -5.42
N SER A 43 -3.65 3.30 -5.52
CA SER A 43 -4.66 3.69 -6.50
C SER A 43 -4.04 4.07 -7.85
N LEU A 44 -3.05 4.97 -7.86
CA LEU A 44 -2.48 5.51 -9.10
C LEU A 44 -1.82 4.47 -10.01
N PRO A 45 -1.15 3.40 -9.51
CA PRO A 45 -0.66 2.32 -10.36
C PRO A 45 -1.74 1.65 -11.21
N LEU A 46 -3.01 1.75 -10.82
CA LEU A 46 -4.13 1.15 -11.54
C LEU A 46 -4.56 1.98 -12.76
N ALA A 47 -4.06 3.19 -12.95
CA ALA A 47 -4.36 4.03 -14.12
C ALA A 47 -3.59 3.56 -15.38
N LEU A 48 -3.70 2.27 -15.70
CA LEU A 48 -3.02 1.58 -16.79
C LEU A 48 -3.59 1.95 -18.16
N ASN A 49 -2.83 1.69 -19.23
CA ASN A 49 -3.31 1.92 -20.58
C ASN A 49 -4.62 1.15 -20.85
N GLY A 50 -5.65 1.87 -21.34
CA GLY A 50 -7.00 1.33 -21.56
C GLY A 50 -7.98 1.60 -20.42
N VAL A 51 -7.51 2.04 -19.26
CA VAL A 51 -8.37 2.59 -18.20
C VAL A 51 -8.92 3.93 -18.66
N GLU A 52 -10.22 4.13 -18.47
CA GLU A 52 -10.96 5.33 -18.85
C GLU A 52 -11.21 6.21 -17.60
N SER A 53 -11.52 5.59 -16.46
CA SER A 53 -11.73 6.29 -15.19
C SER A 53 -11.10 5.57 -14.00
N LEU A 54 -10.53 6.36 -13.09
CA LEU A 54 -10.09 5.91 -11.78
C LEU A 54 -10.64 6.85 -10.71
N ASP A 55 -11.60 6.33 -9.95
CA ASP A 55 -12.14 6.96 -8.76
C ASP A 55 -11.30 6.49 -7.56
N TYR A 56 -10.79 7.43 -6.77
CA TYR A 56 -10.06 7.07 -5.55
C TYR A 56 -10.65 7.73 -4.31
N VAL A 57 -10.89 6.89 -3.30
CA VAL A 57 -11.68 7.26 -2.13
C VAL A 57 -10.85 7.14 -0.86
N ASP A 58 -10.87 8.18 -0.02
CA ASP A 58 -10.27 8.11 1.32
C ASP A 58 -11.14 8.83 2.36
N MET A 59 -11.09 8.37 3.60
CA MET A 59 -11.76 9.05 4.72
C MET A 59 -11.01 10.32 5.14
N ALA A 60 -9.70 10.39 4.87
CA ALA A 60 -8.84 11.51 5.24
C ALA A 60 -8.57 12.42 4.03
N GLN A 61 -8.99 13.68 4.14
CA GLN A 61 -8.73 14.69 3.12
C GLN A 61 -7.23 14.91 2.88
N GLU A 62 -6.42 14.73 3.93
CA GLU A 62 -4.96 14.82 3.87
C GLU A 62 -4.35 13.76 2.96
N GLN A 63 -4.93 12.55 2.92
CA GLN A 63 -4.47 11.51 2.00
C GLN A 63 -4.87 11.81 0.56
N ILE A 64 -6.06 12.39 0.34
CA ILE A 64 -6.46 12.86 -0.98
C ILE A 64 -5.49 13.92 -1.50
N PHE A 65 -5.07 14.88 -0.66
CA PHE A 65 -4.05 15.86 -1.06
C PHE A 65 -2.70 15.21 -1.38
N PHE A 66 -2.31 14.18 -0.62
CA PHE A 66 -1.07 13.45 -0.86
C PHE A 66 -1.11 12.65 -2.17
N VAL A 67 -2.25 12.02 -2.49
CA VAL A 67 -2.47 11.34 -3.78
C VAL A 67 -2.39 12.33 -4.94
N GLN A 68 -3.00 13.52 -4.81
CA GLN A 68 -2.91 14.58 -5.81
C GLN A 68 -1.46 15.03 -6.06
N LEU A 69 -0.64 15.13 -5.01
CA LEU A 69 0.79 15.39 -5.17
C LEU A 69 1.49 14.28 -5.97
N LYS A 70 1.22 13.01 -5.65
CA LYS A 70 1.80 11.87 -6.37
C LYS A 70 1.33 11.82 -7.83
N GLU A 71 0.06 12.09 -8.08
CA GLU A 71 -0.50 12.23 -9.43
C GLU A 71 0.25 13.31 -10.24
N GLN A 72 0.36 14.52 -9.72
CA GLN A 72 1.03 15.61 -10.43
C GLN A 72 2.51 15.32 -10.64
N SER A 73 3.18 14.69 -9.68
CA SER A 73 4.56 14.26 -9.86
C SER A 73 4.75 13.21 -10.96
N LEU A 74 3.80 12.27 -11.12
CA LEU A 74 3.83 11.29 -12.21
C LEU A 74 3.58 11.93 -13.58
N LYS A 75 2.68 12.93 -13.63
CA LYS A 75 2.37 13.67 -14.87
C LYS A 75 3.53 14.56 -15.32
N GLN A 76 4.12 15.30 -14.39
CA GLN A 76 5.00 16.43 -14.72
C GLN A 76 6.49 16.11 -14.67
N LEU A 77 6.93 15.14 -13.86
CA LEU A 77 8.36 14.83 -13.70
C LEU A 77 8.80 13.74 -14.67
N GLU A 78 10.07 13.78 -15.06
CA GLU A 78 10.72 12.64 -15.71
C GLU A 78 11.09 11.57 -14.68
N TYR A 79 11.38 10.35 -15.13
CA TYR A 79 11.57 9.18 -14.26
C TYR A 79 12.54 9.43 -13.09
N ASP A 80 13.73 9.93 -13.38
CA ASP A 80 14.76 10.17 -12.37
C ASP A 80 14.36 11.29 -11.39
N ASP A 81 13.69 12.33 -11.89
CA ASP A 81 13.17 13.41 -11.05
C ASP A 81 12.02 12.93 -10.16
N TYR A 82 11.15 12.04 -10.66
CA TYR A 82 10.12 11.42 -9.84
C TYR A 82 10.73 10.62 -8.68
N LEU A 83 11.71 9.76 -8.97
CA LEU A 83 12.41 8.99 -7.94
C LEU A 83 13.12 9.91 -6.94
N ARG A 84 13.77 10.98 -7.41
CA ARG A 84 14.47 11.96 -6.59
C ARG A 84 13.52 12.78 -5.71
N PHE A 85 12.38 13.21 -6.25
CA PHE A 85 11.36 13.97 -5.53
C PHE A 85 10.85 13.19 -4.35
N TRP A 86 10.48 11.93 -4.57
CA TRP A 86 10.00 11.04 -3.53
C TRP A 86 11.13 10.41 -2.70
N GLY A 87 12.39 10.48 -3.12
CA GLY A 87 13.50 9.84 -2.40
C GLY A 87 13.40 8.30 -2.42
N TYR A 88 12.90 7.74 -3.52
CA TYR A 88 13.07 6.32 -3.83
C TYR A 88 14.55 6.00 -4.05
N ALA A 89 14.95 4.74 -3.85
CA ALA A 89 16.31 4.31 -4.18
C ALA A 89 16.60 4.57 -5.67
N PRO A 90 17.82 5.00 -6.05
CA PRO A 90 19.01 5.14 -5.21
C PRO A 90 19.16 6.52 -4.55
N TYR A 91 18.20 7.43 -4.72
CA TYR A 91 18.34 8.82 -4.29
C TYR A 91 18.27 8.98 -2.77
N ARG A 92 19.08 9.90 -2.25
CA ARG A 92 19.16 10.23 -0.82
C ARG A 92 18.67 11.65 -0.55
N ASP A 93 17.93 11.77 0.54
CA ASP A 93 17.09 12.93 0.80
C ASP A 93 17.84 14.25 1.04
N ASP A 94 19.00 14.20 1.71
CA ASP A 94 19.70 15.41 2.17
C ASP A 94 20.15 16.34 1.04
N SER A 95 20.37 15.81 -0.17
CA SER A 95 20.80 16.58 -1.35
C SER A 95 19.64 17.15 -2.18
N CYS A 96 18.40 16.83 -1.82
CA CYS A 96 17.25 17.10 -2.68
C CYS A 96 16.30 18.19 -2.14
N ARG A 97 16.51 18.70 -0.93
CA ARG A 97 15.55 19.56 -0.23
C ARG A 97 15.20 20.86 -0.99
N GLN A 98 16.22 21.64 -1.36
CA GLN A 98 16.02 22.90 -2.11
C GLN A 98 15.42 22.64 -3.49
N TRP A 99 15.92 21.63 -4.19
CA TRP A 99 15.40 21.25 -5.51
C TRP A 99 13.94 20.77 -5.43
N ARG A 100 13.59 19.99 -4.41
CA ARG A 100 12.21 19.52 -4.15
C ARG A 100 11.26 20.68 -3.91
N GLN A 101 11.69 21.70 -3.17
CA GLN A 101 10.92 22.92 -2.98
C GLN A 101 10.65 23.63 -4.31
N GLN A 102 11.68 23.80 -5.13
CA GLN A 102 11.55 24.44 -6.45
C GLN A 102 10.61 23.67 -7.37
N VAL A 103 10.70 22.34 -7.37
CA VAL A 103 9.84 21.46 -8.15
C VAL A 103 8.39 21.53 -7.66
N PHE A 104 8.16 21.40 -6.36
CA PHE A 104 6.82 21.49 -5.77
C PHE A 104 6.14 22.82 -6.10
N ASN A 105 6.86 23.94 -6.01
CA ASN A 105 6.32 25.26 -6.31
C ASN A 105 5.90 25.45 -7.79
N ARG A 106 6.34 24.57 -8.70
CA ARG A 106 5.96 24.57 -10.11
C ARG A 106 4.84 23.59 -10.43
N MET A 107 4.46 22.73 -9.48
CA MET A 107 3.39 21.75 -9.69
C MET A 107 2.01 22.40 -9.66
N GLU A 108 1.12 21.89 -10.51
CA GLU A 108 -0.25 22.39 -10.62
C GLU A 108 -1.16 21.57 -9.70
N LEU A 109 -1.43 22.09 -8.51
CA LEU A 109 -2.24 21.43 -7.49
C LEU A 109 -3.43 22.31 -7.08
N PRO A 110 -4.55 21.71 -6.62
CA PRO A 110 -5.64 22.48 -6.03
C PRO A 110 -5.15 23.34 -4.86
N ALA A 111 -5.65 24.58 -4.73
CA ALA A 111 -5.17 25.54 -3.74
C ALA A 111 -5.17 25.01 -2.28
N LYS A 112 -6.18 24.22 -1.91
CA LYS A 112 -6.24 23.57 -0.59
C LYS A 112 -5.14 22.52 -0.40
N ALA A 113 -4.82 21.76 -1.44
CA ALA A 113 -3.72 20.79 -1.41
C ALA A 113 -2.38 21.52 -1.29
N VAL A 114 -2.15 22.59 -2.05
CA VAL A 114 -0.94 23.43 -1.94
C VAL A 114 -0.77 23.93 -0.51
N ALA A 115 -1.78 24.57 0.07
CA ALA A 115 -1.69 25.11 1.42
C ALA A 115 -1.35 24.04 2.47
N TYR A 116 -2.02 22.88 2.40
CA TYR A 116 -1.72 21.76 3.30
C TYR A 116 -0.31 21.22 3.09
N LEU A 117 0.05 20.87 1.85
CA LEU A 117 1.32 20.23 1.53
C LEU A 117 2.52 21.14 1.77
N THR A 118 2.41 22.45 1.52
CA THR A 118 3.44 23.43 1.92
C THR A 118 3.72 23.33 3.41
N SER A 119 2.68 23.34 4.25
CA SER A 119 2.86 23.24 5.70
C SER A 119 3.52 21.91 6.13
N VAL A 120 3.21 20.81 5.43
CA VAL A 120 3.82 19.49 5.70
C VAL A 120 5.28 19.48 5.26
N PHE A 121 5.60 19.98 4.07
CA PHE A 121 6.98 20.07 3.60
C PHE A 121 7.81 20.99 4.48
N GLU A 122 7.32 22.17 4.85
CA GLU A 122 8.01 23.08 5.78
C GLU A 122 8.29 22.43 7.13
N HIS A 123 7.31 21.70 7.70
CA HIS A 123 7.50 20.94 8.94
C HIS A 123 8.63 19.90 8.81
N HIS A 124 8.75 19.28 7.63
CA HIS A 124 9.79 18.32 7.31
C HIS A 124 11.06 18.97 6.73
N SER A 125 11.18 20.30 6.75
CA SER A 125 12.33 21.04 6.17
C SER A 125 12.60 20.64 4.71
N TRP A 126 11.53 20.44 3.94
CA TRP A 126 11.54 19.99 2.55
C TRP A 126 12.23 18.64 2.33
N SER A 127 12.35 17.82 3.37
CA SER A 127 12.72 16.40 3.28
C SER A 127 11.65 15.60 2.53
N SER A 128 12.02 14.42 2.01
CA SER A 128 11.08 13.51 1.37
C SER A 128 9.98 13.11 2.35
N LEU A 129 8.75 13.09 1.85
CA LEU A 129 7.59 12.62 2.60
C LEU A 129 7.36 11.11 2.47
N LEU A 130 8.12 10.40 1.65
CA LEU A 130 7.87 8.98 1.30
C LEU A 130 7.86 8.03 2.51
N TYR A 131 8.56 8.37 3.58
CA TYR A 131 8.62 7.56 4.81
C TYR A 131 8.11 8.28 6.06
N THR A 132 7.33 9.35 5.89
CA THR A 132 6.85 10.16 7.01
C THR A 132 5.50 9.73 7.56
N GLY A 133 4.76 8.81 6.92
CA GLY A 133 3.49 8.32 7.44
C GLY A 133 3.61 7.55 8.76
N LYS A 134 2.49 7.40 9.48
CA LYS A 134 2.45 6.64 10.75
C LYS A 134 2.94 5.20 10.55
N TRP A 135 2.52 4.58 9.45
CA TRP A 135 2.87 3.21 9.12
C TRP A 135 4.40 3.08 8.98
N GLU A 136 5.00 3.90 8.13
CA GLU A 136 6.43 3.89 7.82
C GLU A 136 7.28 4.21 9.06
N ARG A 137 6.86 5.17 9.90
CA ARG A 137 7.58 5.52 11.14
C ARG A 137 7.64 4.37 12.13
N THR A 138 6.68 3.46 12.14
CA THR A 138 6.77 2.26 13.00
C THR A 138 7.74 1.24 12.42
N PHE A 139 7.76 1.04 11.10
CA PHE A 139 8.77 0.18 10.46
C PHE A 139 10.18 0.75 10.63
N PHE A 140 10.34 2.07 10.64
CA PHE A 140 11.61 2.69 11.01
C PHE A 140 12.05 2.28 12.42
N LYS A 141 11.17 2.38 13.43
CA LYS A 141 11.49 1.94 14.80
C LYS A 141 11.77 0.44 14.87
N PHE A 142 10.97 -0.37 14.19
CA PHE A 142 11.16 -1.82 14.13
C PHE A 142 12.52 -2.18 13.52
N SER A 143 12.91 -1.55 12.42
CA SER A 143 14.21 -1.78 11.78
C SER A 143 15.40 -1.48 12.69
N ARG A 144 15.28 -0.51 13.61
CA ARG A 144 16.33 -0.22 14.61
C ARG A 144 16.50 -1.39 15.57
N VAL A 145 15.38 -2.00 16.00
CA VAL A 145 15.40 -3.19 16.86
C VAL A 145 15.96 -4.39 16.09
N ALA A 146 15.50 -4.60 14.85
CA ALA A 146 16.02 -5.65 13.98
C ALA A 146 17.54 -5.52 13.78
N LEU A 147 18.02 -4.32 13.46
CA LEU A 147 19.45 -4.05 13.28
C LEU A 147 20.25 -4.29 14.57
N LEU A 148 19.74 -3.84 15.72
CA LEU A 148 20.43 -4.01 17.01
C LEU A 148 20.58 -5.48 17.38
N ILE A 149 19.52 -6.28 17.21
CA ILE A 149 19.50 -7.69 17.62
C ILE A 149 20.23 -8.59 16.60
N MET A 150 19.97 -8.39 15.30
CA MET A 150 20.55 -9.22 14.24
C MET A 150 21.99 -8.85 13.92
N GLY A 151 22.33 -7.56 14.04
CA GLY A 151 23.59 -6.99 13.58
C GLY A 151 23.57 -6.65 12.09
N ARG A 152 24.31 -5.59 11.72
CA ARG A 152 24.36 -5.05 10.36
C ARG A 152 24.77 -6.07 9.30
N GLU A 153 25.86 -6.77 9.54
CA GLU A 153 26.44 -7.75 8.62
C GLU A 153 25.40 -8.79 8.15
N ARG A 154 24.60 -9.33 9.08
CA ARG A 154 23.60 -10.36 8.76
C ARG A 154 22.46 -9.83 7.90
N LEU A 155 22.05 -8.58 8.13
CA LEU A 155 20.98 -7.96 7.37
C LEU A 155 21.48 -7.53 6.00
N ASP A 156 22.64 -6.88 5.92
CA ASP A 156 23.22 -6.43 4.65
C ASP A 156 23.52 -7.63 3.73
N LYS A 157 23.90 -8.81 4.27
CA LYS A 157 24.07 -10.04 3.48
C LYS A 157 22.80 -10.48 2.74
N LEU A 158 21.60 -10.19 3.27
CA LEU A 158 20.33 -10.50 2.60
C LEU A 158 20.13 -9.70 1.30
N LEU A 159 20.79 -8.54 1.16
CA LEU A 159 20.70 -7.71 -0.05
C LEU A 159 21.63 -8.21 -1.18
N LEU A 160 22.53 -9.16 -0.88
CA LEU A 160 23.53 -9.66 -1.84
C LEU A 160 23.04 -10.85 -2.66
N PHE A 161 21.92 -11.48 -2.27
CA PHE A 161 21.40 -12.64 -2.98
C PHE A 161 20.62 -12.24 -4.24
N ASN A 162 20.89 -12.93 -5.34
CA ASN A 162 20.21 -12.75 -6.63
C ASN A 162 19.32 -13.95 -7.00
N ASN A 163 19.25 -14.97 -6.15
CA ASN A 163 18.33 -16.10 -6.31
C ASN A 163 17.82 -16.58 -4.94
N ILE A 164 16.62 -17.13 -4.94
CA ILE A 164 15.92 -17.47 -3.70
C ILE A 164 16.56 -18.66 -2.97
N ASP A 165 17.20 -19.58 -3.68
CA ASP A 165 17.82 -20.76 -3.08
C ASP A 165 19.05 -20.42 -2.23
N ASP A 166 19.86 -19.47 -2.65
CA ASP A 166 20.97 -18.94 -1.86
C ASP A 166 20.47 -18.23 -0.59
N GLN A 167 19.41 -17.43 -0.72
CA GLN A 167 18.80 -16.78 0.43
C GLN A 167 18.22 -17.81 1.40
N ARG A 168 17.56 -18.87 0.91
CA ARG A 168 17.06 -19.99 1.73
C ARG A 168 18.19 -20.69 2.48
N ARG A 169 19.29 -21.03 1.78
CA ARG A 169 20.47 -21.65 2.41
C ARG A 169 21.03 -20.78 3.52
N TYR A 170 21.14 -19.47 3.29
CA TYR A 170 21.55 -18.53 4.31
C TYR A 170 20.53 -18.45 5.47
N PHE A 171 19.24 -18.36 5.17
CA PHE A 171 18.17 -18.26 6.17
C PHE A 171 18.11 -19.48 7.11
N HIS A 172 18.30 -20.69 6.58
CA HIS A 172 18.28 -21.92 7.38
C HIS A 172 19.63 -22.26 8.03
N GLY A 173 20.75 -21.86 7.43
CA GLY A 173 22.10 -22.20 7.91
C GLY A 173 22.73 -21.14 8.81
N GLU A 174 22.90 -19.92 8.30
CA GLU A 174 23.73 -18.88 8.95
C GLU A 174 22.90 -17.79 9.65
N PHE A 175 21.67 -17.54 9.17
CA PHE A 175 20.80 -16.53 9.73
C PHE A 175 20.33 -16.96 11.12
N SER A 176 20.54 -16.10 12.12
CA SER A 176 20.30 -16.48 13.52
C SER A 176 18.81 -16.52 13.86
N GLN A 177 18.20 -17.70 13.73
CA GLN A 177 16.78 -17.94 14.06
C GLN A 177 16.42 -17.59 15.51
N LYS A 178 17.37 -17.75 16.46
CA LYS A 178 17.16 -17.35 17.87
C LYS A 178 17.02 -15.82 18.01
N ARG A 179 17.91 -15.06 17.36
CA ARG A 179 17.87 -13.60 17.33
C ARG A 179 16.63 -13.09 16.59
N TRP A 180 16.28 -13.72 15.48
CA TRP A 180 15.09 -13.36 14.72
C TRP A 180 13.80 -13.57 15.52
N ARG A 181 13.67 -14.69 16.24
CA ARG A 181 12.54 -14.89 17.16
C ARG A 181 12.49 -13.84 18.27
N MET A 182 13.63 -13.34 18.76
CA MET A 182 13.65 -12.22 19.72
C MET A 182 13.11 -10.93 19.08
N VAL A 183 13.53 -10.61 17.86
CA VAL A 183 12.99 -9.49 17.07
C VAL A 183 11.46 -9.60 16.92
N LEU A 184 10.96 -10.77 16.54
CA LEU A 184 9.52 -11.02 16.37
C LEU A 184 8.74 -11.00 17.69
N ARG A 185 9.32 -11.43 18.82
CA ARG A 185 8.66 -11.32 20.13
C ARG A 185 8.46 -9.87 20.55
N MET A 186 9.41 -9.00 20.20
CA MET A 186 9.28 -7.56 20.43
C MET A 186 8.14 -6.98 19.58
N LEU A 187 7.99 -7.40 18.31
CA LEU A 187 6.84 -7.05 17.47
C LEU A 187 5.51 -7.63 17.95
N GLY A 188 5.53 -8.86 18.46
CA GLY A 188 4.36 -9.59 18.92
C GLY A 188 3.72 -9.02 20.19
N ASN A 189 4.36 -8.04 20.85
CA ASN A 189 3.72 -7.22 21.86
C ASN A 189 2.75 -6.25 21.15
N ALA A 190 1.45 -6.57 21.23
CA ALA A 190 0.37 -5.95 20.47
C ALA A 190 0.46 -4.42 20.36
N SER A 191 0.98 -3.74 21.37
CA SER A 191 1.19 -2.28 21.44
C SER A 191 1.93 -1.66 20.24
N ILE A 192 2.86 -2.37 19.59
CA ILE A 192 3.64 -1.83 18.45
C ILE A 192 2.79 -1.78 17.17
N PHE A 193 1.99 -2.81 16.91
CA PHE A 193 1.04 -2.82 15.79
C PHE A 193 -0.29 -2.12 16.11
N ASN A 194 -0.65 -1.97 17.40
CA ASN A 194 -1.79 -1.17 17.83
C ASN A 194 -1.65 0.32 17.48
N ALA A 195 -0.41 0.83 17.39
CA ALA A 195 -0.13 2.20 16.96
C ALA A 195 -0.07 2.36 15.43
N LEU A 196 -0.04 1.23 14.69
CA LEU A 196 0.09 1.16 13.23
C LEU A 196 -1.26 1.24 12.49
N LEU A 197 -2.33 0.77 13.13
CA LEU A 197 -3.69 0.87 12.60
C LEU A 197 -4.36 2.14 13.14
N TYR A 198 -5.35 2.63 12.39
CA TYR A 198 -6.09 3.87 12.61
C TYR A 198 -6.36 4.17 14.10
N LYS A 199 -6.35 5.46 14.47
CA LYS A 199 -6.72 5.92 15.81
C LYS A 199 -8.10 5.37 16.22
N GLY A 200 -8.12 4.36 17.09
CA GLY A 200 -9.19 4.17 18.07
C GLY A 200 -10.21 3.05 17.85
N SER A 201 -10.24 2.36 16.72
CA SER A 201 -11.09 1.17 16.53
C SER A 201 -10.24 -0.05 16.24
N PHE A 202 -9.99 -0.84 17.29
CA PHE A 202 -9.33 -2.13 17.15
C PHE A 202 -10.14 -2.98 16.17
N VAL A 203 -9.53 -3.39 15.06
CA VAL A 203 -10.05 -4.51 14.27
C VAL A 203 -10.06 -5.70 15.22
N LYS A 204 -11.25 -6.12 15.67
CA LYS A 204 -11.39 -7.25 16.60
C LYS A 204 -10.88 -8.51 15.92
N LYS A 205 -9.62 -8.84 16.19
CA LYS A 205 -8.96 -10.03 15.68
C LYS A 205 -9.86 -11.24 15.88
N ASN A 206 -10.07 -11.99 14.81
CA ASN A 206 -10.84 -13.25 14.84
C ASN A 206 -10.09 -14.41 14.19
N ILE A 207 -8.83 -14.22 13.79
CA ILE A 207 -7.95 -15.33 13.43
C ILE A 207 -7.47 -16.06 14.70
N PRO A 208 -7.37 -17.40 14.68
CA PRO A 208 -7.08 -18.20 15.87
C PRO A 208 -5.62 -18.08 16.35
N GLU A 209 -4.66 -17.89 15.45
CA GLU A 209 -3.23 -17.87 15.82
C GLU A 209 -2.85 -16.67 16.69
N GLY A 210 -1.85 -16.82 17.57
CA GLY A 210 -1.25 -15.69 18.29
C GLY A 210 -0.54 -14.70 17.37
N HIS A 211 -0.36 -13.43 17.79
CA HIS A 211 0.33 -12.43 16.95
C HIS A 211 1.75 -12.86 16.59
N PHE A 212 2.50 -13.38 17.56
CA PHE A 212 3.86 -13.88 17.33
C PHE A 212 3.88 -15.01 16.30
N GLU A 213 3.00 -16.01 16.45
CA GLU A 213 2.91 -17.16 15.53
C GLU A 213 2.53 -16.71 14.12
N PHE A 214 1.56 -15.79 14.02
CA PHE A 214 1.15 -15.21 12.75
C PHE A 214 2.33 -14.57 12.02
N TYR A 215 3.06 -13.64 12.66
CA TYR A 215 4.21 -13.00 12.01
C TYR A 215 5.36 -13.96 11.78
N GLN A 216 5.59 -14.93 12.66
CA GLN A 216 6.61 -15.94 12.45
C GLN A 216 6.34 -16.72 11.16
N LYS A 217 5.10 -17.15 10.92
CA LYS A 217 4.70 -17.82 9.67
C LYS A 217 4.87 -16.89 8.46
N VAL A 218 4.38 -15.65 8.54
CA VAL A 218 4.46 -14.69 7.43
C VAL A 218 5.90 -14.40 7.03
N PHE A 219 6.77 -14.07 7.99
CA PHE A 219 8.16 -13.78 7.69
C PHE A 219 8.94 -15.00 7.23
N ALA A 220 8.70 -16.18 7.78
CA ALA A 220 9.31 -17.42 7.29
C ALA A 220 8.98 -17.64 5.81
N ARG A 221 7.69 -17.54 5.45
CA ARG A 221 7.25 -17.59 4.05
C ARG A 221 7.96 -16.54 3.20
N LEU A 222 7.94 -15.27 3.60
CA LEU A 222 8.57 -14.18 2.85
C LEU A 222 10.07 -14.41 2.61
N PHE A 223 10.83 -14.87 3.61
CA PHE A 223 12.26 -15.20 3.43
C PHE A 223 12.49 -16.40 2.51
N GLU A 224 11.51 -17.31 2.42
CA GLU A 224 11.57 -18.50 1.59
C GLU A 224 11.04 -18.27 0.16
N THR A 225 10.20 -17.27 -0.08
CA THR A 225 9.55 -17.06 -1.39
C THR A 225 9.98 -15.78 -2.10
N HIS A 226 10.52 -14.80 -1.38
CA HIS A 226 10.89 -13.50 -1.94
C HIS A 226 12.32 -13.12 -1.60
N LEU A 227 13.05 -12.62 -2.59
CA LEU A 227 14.33 -11.98 -2.34
C LEU A 227 14.11 -10.69 -1.53
N VAL A 228 14.86 -10.52 -0.44
CA VAL A 228 14.80 -9.30 0.38
C VAL A 228 15.12 -8.06 -0.46
N VAL A 229 16.01 -8.21 -1.44
CA VAL A 229 16.44 -7.09 -2.29
C VAL A 229 15.38 -6.61 -3.29
N ASP A 230 14.38 -7.45 -3.60
CA ASP A 230 13.27 -7.12 -4.50
C ASP A 230 11.97 -6.79 -3.73
N ASN A 231 11.98 -6.95 -2.41
CA ASN A 231 10.80 -6.86 -1.57
C ASN A 231 10.83 -5.60 -0.68
N TYR A 232 10.04 -4.59 -1.07
CA TYR A 232 9.96 -3.32 -0.36
C TYR A 232 9.56 -3.50 1.12
N PHE A 233 8.65 -4.43 1.41
CA PHE A 233 8.14 -4.66 2.75
C PHE A 233 9.21 -5.27 3.67
N LEU A 234 9.97 -6.25 3.17
CA LEU A 234 11.13 -6.79 3.88
C LEU A 234 12.20 -5.71 4.10
N GLN A 235 12.46 -4.85 3.12
CA GLN A 235 13.41 -3.76 3.30
C GLN A 235 12.94 -2.73 4.32
N MET A 236 11.66 -2.35 4.30
CA MET A 236 11.05 -1.50 5.32
C MET A 236 11.21 -2.13 6.71
N CYS A 237 10.93 -3.42 6.83
CA CYS A 237 11.06 -4.18 8.07
C CYS A 237 12.50 -4.21 8.61
N LEU A 238 13.48 -4.48 7.75
CA LEU A 238 14.87 -4.73 8.17
C LEU A 238 15.73 -3.47 8.22
N PHE A 239 15.47 -2.50 7.33
CA PHE A 239 16.30 -1.30 7.14
C PHE A 239 15.55 0.01 7.39
N GLY A 240 14.22 -0.02 7.53
CA GLY A 240 13.38 1.15 7.84
C GLY A 240 13.05 2.01 6.62
N LYS A 241 13.54 1.61 5.44
CA LYS A 241 13.33 2.23 4.13
C LYS A 241 13.69 1.23 3.04
N VAL A 242 13.29 1.53 1.81
CA VAL A 242 13.81 0.83 0.63
C VAL A 242 15.24 1.33 0.38
N VAL A 243 16.20 0.41 0.28
CA VAL A 243 17.64 0.70 0.12
C VAL A 243 18.20 0.26 -1.23
N ASP A 244 17.48 -0.57 -1.97
CA ASP A 244 17.83 -1.04 -3.31
C ASP A 244 16.71 -0.71 -4.30
N THR A 245 17.07 -0.31 -5.52
CA THR A 245 16.13 0.05 -6.60
C THR A 245 15.16 -1.08 -6.95
N ARG A 246 15.59 -2.34 -6.82
CA ARG A 246 14.74 -3.51 -7.10
C ARG A 246 13.59 -3.65 -6.10
N GLY A 247 13.77 -3.11 -4.90
CA GLY A 247 12.75 -3.03 -3.86
C GLY A 247 11.84 -1.81 -3.96
N ASN A 248 12.01 -0.92 -4.96
CA ASN A 248 11.08 0.20 -5.14
C ASN A 248 9.68 -0.33 -5.49
N LEU A 249 8.65 0.44 -5.10
CA LEU A 249 7.25 0.14 -5.48
C LEU A 249 7.07 0.14 -6.99
N ILE A 250 6.00 -0.49 -7.46
CA ILE A 250 5.77 -0.73 -8.87
C ILE A 250 5.69 0.58 -9.68
N GLU A 251 5.12 1.67 -9.14
CA GLU A 251 5.09 2.97 -9.82
C GLU A 251 6.46 3.65 -9.96
N ALA A 252 7.44 3.20 -9.16
CA ALA A 252 8.83 3.64 -9.23
C ALA A 252 9.69 2.68 -10.09
N GLN A 253 9.08 1.67 -10.72
CA GLN A 253 9.73 0.85 -11.75
C GLN A 253 9.47 1.46 -13.13
N ARG A 254 10.54 1.62 -13.93
CA ARG A 254 10.50 2.34 -15.21
C ARG A 254 9.37 1.90 -16.16
N PRO A 255 9.11 0.59 -16.38
CA PRO A 255 8.05 0.18 -17.30
C PRO A 255 6.66 0.72 -16.93
N LEU A 256 6.30 0.66 -15.64
CA LEU A 256 5.00 1.16 -15.20
C LEU A 256 5.01 2.69 -15.11
N PHE A 257 6.10 3.32 -14.68
CA PHE A 257 6.21 4.77 -14.69
C PHE A 257 5.95 5.36 -16.08
N ASP A 258 6.60 4.82 -17.11
CA ASP A 258 6.47 5.28 -18.49
C ASP A 258 5.02 5.09 -18.99
N GLU A 259 4.37 3.98 -18.62
CA GLU A 259 2.95 3.73 -18.90
C GLU A 259 2.03 4.76 -18.22
N LEU A 260 2.22 4.98 -16.91
CA LEU A 260 1.42 5.92 -16.12
C LEU A 260 1.57 7.36 -16.62
N LYS A 261 2.80 7.80 -16.90
CA LYS A 261 3.08 9.15 -17.41
C LYS A 261 2.34 9.43 -18.72
N LYS A 262 2.27 8.43 -19.61
CA LYS A 262 1.52 8.53 -20.88
C LYS A 262 0.01 8.54 -20.68
N ASN A 263 -0.49 7.76 -19.72
CA ASN A 263 -1.93 7.49 -19.62
C ASN A 263 -2.67 8.41 -18.64
N LEU A 264 -2.01 8.89 -17.58
CA LEU A 264 -2.63 9.74 -16.55
C LEU A 264 -3.15 11.09 -17.11
N THR A 265 -2.68 11.52 -18.28
CA THR A 265 -3.23 12.70 -18.98
C THR A 265 -4.58 12.44 -19.65
N ASN A 266 -4.93 11.17 -19.90
CA ASN A 266 -6.14 10.76 -20.61
C ASN A 266 -7.18 10.10 -19.70
N VAL A 267 -6.75 9.53 -18.56
CA VAL A 267 -7.66 8.94 -17.56
C VAL A 267 -8.42 10.04 -16.82
N SER A 268 -9.73 9.86 -16.65
CA SER A 268 -10.51 10.66 -15.72
C SER A 268 -10.21 10.25 -14.29
N LEU A 269 -9.55 11.14 -13.54
CA LEU A 269 -9.18 10.92 -12.13
C LEU A 269 -10.15 11.67 -11.22
N THR A 270 -10.90 10.92 -10.40
CA THR A 270 -11.94 11.48 -9.54
C THR A 270 -11.60 11.27 -8.06
N PRO A 271 -11.00 12.27 -7.38
CA PRO A 271 -10.78 12.21 -5.93
C PRO A 271 -12.10 12.33 -5.17
N GLN A 272 -12.33 11.45 -4.19
CA GLN A 272 -13.48 11.51 -3.29
C GLN A 272 -13.04 11.40 -1.83
N CYS A 273 -13.43 12.37 -1.01
CA CYS A 273 -13.19 12.33 0.43
C CYS A 273 -14.47 11.91 1.17
N GLY A 274 -14.45 10.77 1.86
CA GLY A 274 -15.57 10.29 2.67
C GLY A 274 -15.67 8.77 2.76
N ASN A 275 -16.81 8.32 3.31
CA ASN A 275 -17.10 6.89 3.43
C ASN A 275 -17.46 6.32 2.05
N VAL A 276 -16.70 5.29 1.63
CA VAL A 276 -16.87 4.67 0.31
C VAL A 276 -18.29 4.13 0.06
N LEU A 277 -18.96 3.57 1.07
CA LEU A 277 -20.33 3.06 0.91
C LEU A 277 -21.33 4.19 0.68
N GLU A 278 -21.18 5.31 1.39
CA GLU A 278 -22.04 6.50 1.22
C GLU A 278 -21.79 7.21 -0.11
N ILE A 279 -20.54 7.24 -0.57
CA ILE A 279 -20.17 7.78 -1.88
C ILE A 279 -20.78 6.92 -3.00
N LEU A 280 -20.62 5.60 -2.93
CA LEU A 280 -21.18 4.67 -3.91
C LEU A 280 -22.70 4.73 -3.96
N LYS A 281 -23.38 4.90 -2.81
CA LYS A 281 -24.84 5.04 -2.74
C LYS A 281 -25.36 6.27 -3.51
N LYS A 282 -24.55 7.32 -3.64
CA LYS A 282 -24.91 8.57 -4.34
C LYS A 282 -24.44 8.59 -5.80
N SER A 283 -23.57 7.66 -6.18
CA SER A 283 -23.03 7.58 -7.53
C SER A 283 -23.93 6.75 -8.43
N SER A 284 -24.06 7.16 -9.69
CA SER A 284 -24.66 6.36 -10.75
C SER A 284 -23.62 5.60 -11.59
N GLN A 285 -22.33 5.80 -11.32
CA GLN A 285 -21.23 5.17 -12.05
C GLN A 285 -21.11 3.69 -11.68
N GLN A 286 -20.83 2.87 -12.70
CA GLN A 286 -20.55 1.46 -12.51
C GLN A 286 -19.11 1.13 -12.88
N PHE A 287 -18.52 0.22 -12.12
CA PHE A 287 -17.10 -0.09 -12.19
C PHE A 287 -16.86 -1.55 -12.62
N ASP A 288 -15.77 -1.74 -13.36
CA ASP A 288 -15.26 -3.04 -13.79
C ASP A 288 -14.39 -3.68 -12.70
N PHE A 289 -13.74 -2.86 -11.86
CA PHE A 289 -12.82 -3.33 -10.83
C PHE A 289 -12.84 -2.47 -9.56
N PHE A 290 -12.86 -3.13 -8.39
CA PHE A 290 -12.76 -2.51 -7.07
C PHE A 290 -11.52 -2.99 -6.31
N SER A 291 -10.62 -2.07 -5.95
CA SER A 291 -9.54 -2.30 -4.97
C SER A 291 -9.95 -1.76 -3.61
N PHE A 292 -10.50 -2.63 -2.77
CA PHE A 292 -11.16 -2.23 -1.52
C PHE A 292 -10.22 -2.20 -0.30
N SER A 293 -8.95 -2.60 -0.45
CA SER A 293 -7.95 -2.63 0.62
C SER A 293 -8.46 -3.39 1.85
N ASP A 294 -8.00 -3.01 3.05
CA ASP A 294 -8.40 -3.59 4.34
C ASP A 294 -9.62 -2.91 4.98
N VAL A 295 -10.29 -2.01 4.26
CA VAL A 295 -11.47 -1.28 4.75
C VAL A 295 -12.55 -2.21 5.35
N PRO A 296 -12.89 -3.38 4.76
CA PRO A 296 -13.94 -4.24 5.31
C PRO A 296 -13.59 -4.83 6.67
N SER A 297 -12.30 -4.96 7.00
CA SER A 297 -11.88 -5.40 8.35
C SER A 297 -12.39 -4.45 9.45
N TYR A 298 -12.69 -3.19 9.13
CA TYR A 298 -13.24 -2.21 10.08
C TYR A 298 -14.77 -2.22 10.16
N PHE A 299 -15.47 -2.93 9.28
CA PHE A 299 -16.93 -3.02 9.36
C PHE A 299 -17.36 -3.89 10.54
N SER A 300 -18.58 -3.69 11.02
CA SER A 300 -19.18 -4.50 12.09
C SER A 300 -20.70 -4.54 11.95
N GLY A 301 -21.33 -5.55 12.55
CA GLY A 301 -22.79 -5.67 12.57
C GLY A 301 -23.39 -5.74 11.17
N ASN A 302 -24.44 -4.97 10.91
CA ASN A 302 -25.13 -5.01 9.62
C ASN A 302 -24.25 -4.58 8.45
N THR A 303 -23.36 -3.60 8.64
CA THR A 303 -22.44 -3.16 7.57
C THR A 303 -21.49 -4.28 7.15
N GLU A 304 -20.96 -5.06 8.11
CA GLU A 304 -20.10 -6.20 7.78
C GLU A 304 -20.84 -7.29 6.99
N ARG A 305 -22.10 -7.54 7.34
CA ARG A 305 -22.94 -8.53 6.67
C ARG A 305 -23.34 -8.09 5.26
N GLU A 306 -23.66 -6.81 5.07
CA GLU A 306 -24.38 -6.31 3.89
C GLU A 306 -23.52 -5.50 2.90
N PHE A 307 -22.26 -5.15 3.20
CA PHE A 307 -21.51 -4.20 2.36
C PHE A 307 -21.39 -4.65 0.90
N MET A 308 -21.24 -5.94 0.61
CA MET A 308 -21.20 -6.47 -0.75
C MET A 308 -22.53 -6.22 -1.50
N GLN A 309 -23.66 -6.30 -0.79
CA GLN A 309 -24.97 -5.97 -1.35
C GLN A 309 -25.12 -4.46 -1.54
N MET A 310 -24.61 -3.65 -0.61
CA MET A 310 -24.64 -2.18 -0.71
C MET A 310 -23.85 -1.66 -1.92
N ILE A 311 -22.73 -2.30 -2.27
CA ILE A 311 -21.90 -1.87 -3.41
C ILE A 311 -22.30 -2.53 -4.73
N SER A 312 -23.12 -3.60 -4.70
CA SER A 312 -23.52 -4.35 -5.90
C SER A 312 -24.08 -3.47 -7.03
N PRO A 313 -24.94 -2.46 -6.79
CA PRO A 313 -25.46 -1.60 -7.86
C PRO A 313 -24.37 -0.83 -8.63
N ALA A 314 -23.24 -0.54 -7.98
CA ALA A 314 -22.10 0.17 -8.56
C ALA A 314 -21.10 -0.75 -9.28
N ILE A 315 -21.34 -2.07 -9.33
CA ILE A 315 -20.45 -3.02 -9.99
C ILE A 315 -21.12 -3.48 -11.28
N LYS A 316 -20.39 -3.44 -12.40
CA LYS A 316 -20.89 -3.95 -13.68
C LYS A 316 -21.05 -5.48 -13.63
N PRO A 317 -21.90 -6.07 -14.49
CA PRO A 317 -21.86 -7.51 -14.75
C PRO A 317 -20.42 -7.97 -15.04
N ASN A 318 -19.98 -9.07 -14.42
CA ASN A 318 -18.60 -9.58 -14.46
C ASN A 318 -17.53 -8.70 -13.78
N GLY A 319 -17.90 -7.59 -13.16
CA GLY A 319 -16.97 -6.75 -12.41
C GLY A 319 -16.37 -7.50 -11.22
N VAL A 320 -15.13 -7.16 -10.87
CA VAL A 320 -14.33 -7.86 -9.86
C VAL A 320 -14.05 -6.96 -8.65
N VAL A 321 -14.19 -7.51 -7.45
CA VAL A 321 -13.88 -6.86 -6.18
C VAL A 321 -12.74 -7.59 -5.49
N VAL A 322 -11.67 -6.87 -5.16
CA VAL A 322 -10.53 -7.35 -4.39
C VAL A 322 -10.58 -6.76 -2.99
N ILE A 323 -10.58 -7.65 -1.99
CA ILE A 323 -10.63 -7.29 -0.58
C ILE A 323 -9.42 -7.91 0.11
N ARG A 324 -8.77 -7.13 0.96
CA ARG A 324 -7.70 -7.58 1.83
C ARG A 324 -8.23 -7.62 3.26
N TYR A 325 -7.86 -8.65 4.02
CA TYR A 325 -8.25 -8.79 5.42
C TYR A 325 -7.01 -8.89 6.27
N TYR A 326 -6.90 -8.02 7.27
CA TYR A 326 -5.78 -8.02 8.19
C TYR A 326 -6.23 -8.39 9.59
N LEU A 327 -5.78 -9.55 10.09
CA LEU A 327 -6.09 -10.12 11.42
C LEU A 327 -7.59 -10.35 11.73
N LYS A 328 -8.50 -9.86 10.90
CA LYS A 328 -9.94 -10.11 10.94
C LYS A 328 -10.50 -10.34 9.55
N ILE A 329 -11.09 -11.52 9.37
CA ILE A 329 -11.84 -11.91 8.17
C ILE A 329 -13.33 -11.77 8.49
N CYS A 330 -14.10 -11.09 7.65
CA CYS A 330 -15.55 -11.02 7.81
C CYS A 330 -16.18 -12.41 7.61
N GLN A 331 -16.94 -12.91 8.59
CA GLN A 331 -17.41 -14.31 8.61
C GLN A 331 -18.80 -14.51 7.98
N GLU A 332 -19.64 -13.47 7.97
CA GLU A 332 -21.06 -13.57 7.57
C GLU A 332 -21.42 -12.60 6.44
N VAL A 333 -20.50 -12.38 5.50
CA VAL A 333 -20.74 -11.51 4.34
C VAL A 333 -21.77 -12.14 3.41
N LYS A 334 -22.85 -11.41 3.10
CA LYS A 334 -23.82 -11.82 2.08
C LYS A 334 -23.25 -11.61 0.69
N LEU A 335 -23.12 -12.71 -0.06
CA LEU A 335 -22.53 -12.74 -1.40
C LEU A 335 -23.57 -13.03 -2.49
N ASP A 336 -24.85 -12.75 -2.25
CA ASP A 336 -25.90 -12.88 -3.27
C ASP A 336 -25.49 -12.14 -4.56
N GLY A 337 -25.48 -12.85 -5.69
CA GLY A 337 -25.03 -12.32 -6.97
C GLY A 337 -23.51 -12.28 -7.18
N PHE A 338 -22.69 -12.80 -6.25
CA PHE A 338 -21.23 -12.89 -6.38
C PHE A 338 -20.71 -14.32 -6.28
N SER A 339 -19.62 -14.60 -7.00
CA SER A 339 -18.85 -15.84 -6.88
C SER A 339 -17.46 -15.55 -6.31
N ASP A 340 -16.98 -16.34 -5.35
CA ASP A 340 -15.58 -16.32 -4.90
C ASP A 340 -14.70 -16.93 -6.01
N VAL A 341 -13.87 -16.10 -6.60
CA VAL A 341 -12.93 -16.44 -7.68
C VAL A 341 -11.49 -16.31 -7.23
N THR A 342 -11.23 -16.30 -5.91
CA THR A 342 -9.90 -16.11 -5.33
C THR A 342 -8.89 -17.12 -5.87
N SER A 343 -9.31 -18.37 -6.10
CA SER A 343 -8.45 -19.43 -6.64
C SER A 343 -7.93 -19.15 -8.05
N GLU A 344 -8.62 -18.34 -8.86
CA GLU A 344 -8.16 -17.93 -10.19
C GLU A 344 -6.90 -17.03 -10.12
N TYR A 345 -6.64 -16.44 -8.95
CA TYR A 345 -5.55 -15.50 -8.71
C TYR A 345 -4.52 -16.03 -7.68
N SER A 346 -4.56 -17.32 -7.32
CA SER A 346 -3.66 -17.91 -6.31
C SER A 346 -2.18 -17.60 -6.58
N ASN A 347 -1.73 -17.78 -7.82
CA ASN A 347 -0.35 -17.51 -8.21
C ASN A 347 0.05 -16.04 -8.01
N LEU A 348 -0.85 -15.09 -8.26
CA LEU A 348 -0.56 -13.67 -8.02
C LEU A 348 -0.57 -13.36 -6.51
N ILE A 349 -1.50 -13.96 -5.76
CA ILE A 349 -1.60 -13.80 -4.31
C ILE A 349 -0.35 -14.35 -3.62
N GLU A 350 0.20 -15.47 -4.09
CA GLU A 350 1.46 -16.05 -3.58
C GLU A 350 2.68 -15.15 -3.84
N GLN A 351 2.64 -14.35 -4.92
CA GLN A 351 3.70 -13.43 -5.30
C GLN A 351 3.61 -12.05 -4.63
N GLU A 352 2.47 -11.69 -4.03
CA GLU A 352 2.27 -10.42 -3.31
C GLU A 352 3.37 -10.22 -2.24
N LYS A 353 3.99 -9.05 -2.17
CA LYS A 353 5.23 -8.85 -1.40
C LYS A 353 5.05 -8.63 0.10
N VAL A 354 3.84 -8.42 0.61
CA VAL A 354 3.59 -8.12 2.03
C VAL A 354 3.18 -9.37 2.80
N GLN A 355 2.35 -10.23 2.20
CA GLN A 355 1.92 -11.54 2.71
C GLN A 355 1.25 -11.52 4.10
N VAL A 356 0.86 -10.35 4.63
CA VAL A 356 0.13 -10.22 5.91
C VAL A 356 -1.40 -10.21 5.74
N TYR A 357 -1.88 -10.11 4.50
CA TYR A 357 -3.30 -10.01 4.20
C TYR A 357 -3.87 -11.37 3.78
N ASN A 358 -5.06 -11.70 4.25
CA ASN A 358 -5.90 -12.70 3.61
C ASN A 358 -6.66 -12.00 2.48
N ILE A 359 -6.40 -12.41 1.23
CA ILE A 359 -6.95 -11.74 0.05
C ILE A 359 -8.14 -12.55 -0.46
N LYS A 360 -9.24 -11.85 -0.73
CA LYS A 360 -10.46 -12.39 -1.33
C LYS A 360 -10.80 -11.65 -2.60
N VAL A 361 -11.16 -12.42 -3.63
CA VAL A 361 -11.57 -11.89 -4.93
C VAL A 361 -12.96 -12.40 -5.26
N TYR A 362 -13.89 -11.48 -5.48
CA TYR A 362 -15.27 -11.79 -5.83
C TYR A 362 -15.61 -11.25 -7.21
N ARG A 363 -16.33 -12.02 -8.02
CA ARG A 363 -16.83 -11.60 -9.33
C ARG A 363 -18.35 -11.46 -9.27
N LYS A 364 -18.89 -10.34 -9.76
CA LYS A 364 -20.33 -10.15 -9.90
C LYS A 364 -20.87 -10.99 -11.05
N SER A 365 -21.98 -11.65 -10.80
CA SER A 365 -22.67 -12.49 -11.79
C SER A 365 -23.12 -11.67 -13.00
N SER A 366 -23.18 -12.31 -14.18
CA SER A 366 -23.57 -11.65 -15.43
C SER A 366 -25.09 -11.44 -15.61
N LYS A 367 -25.90 -11.89 -14.65
CA LYS A 367 -27.37 -11.89 -14.74
C LYS A 367 -27.99 -10.53 -14.44
#